data_AF-A0A8S2EFB4-F1
#
_entry.id   AF-A0A8S2EFB4-F1
#
_cell.length_a   1.000
_cell.length_b   1.000
_cell.length_c   1.000
_cell.angle_alpha   90.00
_cell.angle_beta   90.00
_cell.angle_gamma   90.00
#
_symmetry.space_group_name_H-M   'P 1'
#
loop_
_entity.id
_entity.type
_entity.pdbx_description
1 polymer ?
#
loop_
_entity_poly.entity_id
_entity_poly.type
_entity_poly.pdbx_seq_one_letter_code
_entity_poly.pdbx_strand_id
1 'polypeptide(L)'
;MRRGWCLQFLKQHGMIGTSLVESVDSRLSETTTRLGEHVIKLTGLSIDSICFRSEATNVTKLDMNGIQFDLLSMSNTSFENVNLDSTTYTDSRVSQVMLQHSTLKEASFNSTTLNHLKFRYSNLNNVTFSDAKLDDINFTKVDLKNANFSGSTLANIDFTSVNLQNASFTDTVVLSSKFIDTSFEGAHFNNVSFSSDINITALNLTVEQVAGIQVITTKPLSCEPFLRPPSGTCSKPTWSKNATTLIDIGTKSWKPHEIFMDPNDNLYVADKNNHRIVMFPNGFNIGTTVVRDIEANDVFADSGGNIFIPTSNPNGLIQKWKLNSIERGVILANVSGQPLGIFVSNKGNIYVTEHTSNNRSRILKYPNSTYEQIVIYTRQALPEGLFVDQCENVYWVDEGFHQVKKFNNHSARGEVVAGVPFIPGNSSQHLNGPRDIILDAYGNLYITDRNNHRIQRKSGNTTETIAGITGTAGSTKTQLKFPQSLAFDSYWNLYVSGTDNERIQIFQ
;
A
#
# COMPACT_ATOMS: atom_id res chain seq x y z
N MET A 1 -11.11 26.70 18.18
CA MET A 1 -12.48 26.72 17.62
C MET A 1 -12.44 27.47 16.30
N ARG A 2 -12.61 26.75 15.19
CA ARG A 2 -13.10 27.18 13.86
C ARG A 2 -12.96 25.95 12.94
N ARG A 3 -13.80 24.94 13.21
CA ARG A 3 -13.98 23.74 12.37
C ARG A 3 -15.32 23.95 11.65
N GLY A 4 -15.35 23.88 10.32
CA GLY A 4 -16.61 23.65 9.59
C GLY A 4 -17.02 24.63 8.49
N TRP A 5 -16.32 25.75 8.28
CA TRP A 5 -16.83 26.80 7.37
C TRP A 5 -16.98 26.35 5.89
N CYS A 6 -16.00 25.63 5.34
CA CYS A 6 -16.00 25.30 3.92
C CYS A 6 -17.04 24.23 3.54
N LEU A 7 -17.13 23.14 4.31
CA LEU A 7 -18.10 22.07 4.06
C LEU A 7 -19.55 22.54 4.20
N GLN A 8 -19.83 23.38 5.21
CA GLN A 8 -21.16 23.90 5.46
C GLN A 8 -21.58 24.89 4.36
N PHE A 9 -20.65 25.71 3.87
CA PHE A 9 -20.85 26.58 2.70
C PHE A 9 -21.14 25.78 1.41
N LEU A 10 -20.32 24.77 1.09
CA LEU A 10 -20.51 23.92 -0.09
C LEU A 10 -21.83 23.12 -0.04
N LYS A 11 -22.24 22.70 1.16
CA LYS A 11 -23.53 22.01 1.41
C LYS A 11 -24.73 22.95 1.26
N GLN A 12 -24.64 24.18 1.78
CA GLN A 12 -25.71 25.18 1.70
C GLN A 12 -25.99 25.63 0.26
N HIS A 13 -25.01 25.51 -0.63
CA HIS A 13 -25.11 25.87 -2.05
C HIS A 13 -25.25 24.68 -3.01
N GLY A 14 -25.52 23.46 -2.51
CA GLY A 14 -25.87 22.30 -3.34
C GLY A 14 -24.71 21.70 -4.16
N MET A 15 -23.47 21.91 -3.73
CA MET A 15 -22.26 21.58 -4.50
C MET A 15 -21.63 20.22 -4.13
N ILE A 16 -22.15 19.56 -3.08
CA ILE A 16 -21.76 18.22 -2.63
C ILE A 16 -23.01 17.38 -2.34
N GLY A 17 -22.96 16.07 -2.59
CA GLY A 17 -24.09 15.14 -2.45
C GLY A 17 -24.61 15.01 -1.00
N THR A 18 -25.88 14.64 -0.85
CA THR A 18 -26.67 14.69 0.39
C THR A 18 -26.35 13.61 1.46
N SER A 19 -25.27 12.83 1.36
CA SER A 19 -25.02 11.69 2.26
C SER A 19 -24.26 12.01 3.56
N LEU A 20 -23.88 13.27 3.85
CA LEU A 20 -23.15 13.60 5.08
C LEU A 20 -24.07 13.86 6.29
N VAL A 21 -24.08 12.92 7.25
CA VAL A 21 -24.62 13.07 8.62
C VAL A 21 -23.50 13.42 9.60
N GLU A 22 -23.72 14.53 10.32
CA GLU A 22 -23.20 15.02 11.63
C GLU A 22 -21.68 15.12 11.87
N SER A 23 -21.12 16.21 12.42
CA SER A 23 -21.64 17.27 13.30
C SER A 23 -20.76 18.53 13.15
N VAL A 24 -21.33 19.73 13.35
CA VAL A 24 -20.78 20.84 14.15
C VAL A 24 -21.65 22.10 13.96
N ASP A 25 -21.77 22.80 15.09
CA ASP A 25 -22.69 23.82 15.55
C ASP A 25 -22.76 25.14 14.75
N SER A 26 -23.92 25.77 14.89
CA SER A 26 -24.47 26.98 14.29
C SER A 26 -23.82 28.31 14.74
N ARG A 27 -23.65 29.27 13.79
CA ARG A 27 -24.01 30.71 13.87
C ARG A 27 -23.45 31.54 12.68
N LEU A 28 -24.36 32.18 11.92
CA LEU A 28 -24.41 33.50 11.20
C LEU A 28 -23.08 34.13 10.66
N SER A 29 -23.00 34.81 9.50
CA SER A 29 -23.94 35.68 8.77
C SER A 29 -23.69 35.75 7.25
N GLU A 30 -24.70 36.25 6.55
CA GLU A 30 -24.91 36.40 5.10
C GLU A 30 -23.82 37.11 4.27
N THR A 31 -23.57 36.58 3.06
CA THR A 31 -23.75 37.32 1.80
C THR A 31 -24.24 36.35 0.71
N THR A 32 -25.51 36.48 0.36
CA THR A 32 -26.19 35.71 -0.69
C THR A 32 -25.74 36.12 -2.09
N THR A 33 -25.43 35.16 -2.96
CA THR A 33 -25.81 35.26 -4.39
C THR A 33 -26.28 33.90 -4.90
N ARG A 34 -27.53 33.85 -5.37
CA ARG A 34 -28.24 32.68 -5.91
C ARG A 34 -28.10 32.67 -7.42
N LEU A 35 -27.57 31.64 -8.09
CA LEU A 35 -27.48 31.68 -9.56
C LEU A 35 -27.15 30.28 -10.17
N GLY A 36 -27.97 29.79 -11.11
CA GLY A 36 -27.76 28.52 -11.84
C GLY A 36 -26.67 28.61 -12.91
N GLU A 37 -25.98 27.52 -13.25
CA GLU A 37 -24.85 27.53 -14.23
C GLU A 37 -23.73 28.57 -13.98
N HIS A 38 -23.60 29.12 -12.77
CA HIS A 38 -22.61 30.14 -12.47
C HIS A 38 -21.40 29.56 -11.71
N VAL A 39 -20.20 29.92 -12.19
CA VAL A 39 -18.90 29.66 -11.54
C VAL A 39 -18.87 30.39 -10.20
N ILE A 40 -18.67 29.64 -9.10
CA ILE A 40 -18.52 30.25 -7.76
C ILE A 40 -17.05 30.56 -7.54
N LYS A 41 -16.75 31.84 -7.27
CA LYS A 41 -15.40 32.34 -6.98
C LYS A 41 -15.13 32.31 -5.48
N LEU A 42 -14.11 31.57 -5.09
CA LEU A 42 -13.57 31.45 -3.74
C LEU A 42 -12.11 31.91 -3.80
N THR A 43 -11.86 33.21 -3.65
CA THR A 43 -10.50 33.78 -3.76
C THR A 43 -10.01 34.31 -2.42
N GLY A 44 -8.75 34.04 -2.08
CA GLY A 44 -8.09 34.60 -0.89
C GLY A 44 -8.54 34.01 0.44
N LEU A 45 -9.07 32.78 0.45
CA LEU A 45 -9.38 32.04 1.67
C LEU A 45 -8.14 31.28 2.14
N SER A 46 -7.77 31.43 3.41
CA SER A 46 -6.88 30.49 4.10
C SER A 46 -7.73 29.43 4.80
N ILE A 47 -7.42 28.17 4.53
CA ILE A 47 -8.08 27.02 5.10
C ILE A 47 -7.04 26.26 5.91
N ASP A 48 -6.71 26.78 7.09
CA ASP A 48 -5.76 26.10 7.97
C ASP A 48 -6.44 24.88 8.63
N SER A 49 -5.86 23.69 8.44
CA SER A 49 -6.22 22.46 9.18
C SER A 49 -7.61 21.85 8.92
N ILE A 50 -8.05 21.75 7.66
CA ILE A 50 -9.21 20.93 7.25
C ILE A 50 -8.76 19.55 6.72
N CYS A 51 -9.16 18.49 7.42
CA CYS A 51 -9.14 17.14 6.87
C CYS A 51 -10.34 16.98 5.92
N PHE A 52 -10.10 16.91 4.62
CA PHE A 52 -11.09 16.35 3.68
C PHE A 52 -11.06 14.83 3.84
N ARG A 53 -11.69 14.32 4.91
CA ARG A 53 -11.90 12.89 5.13
C ARG A 53 -13.38 12.57 4.92
N SER A 54 -13.78 12.27 3.69
CA SER A 54 -14.99 11.49 3.43
C SER A 54 -14.97 10.86 2.04
N GLU A 55 -15.82 9.86 1.84
CA GLU A 55 -16.14 9.19 0.58
C GLU A 55 -16.15 10.17 -0.61
N ALA A 56 -15.50 9.77 -1.71
CA ALA A 56 -15.39 10.45 -3.01
C ALA A 56 -16.11 11.82 -3.11
N THR A 57 -15.43 12.91 -2.73
CA THR A 57 -15.99 14.26 -2.91
C THR A 57 -15.73 14.71 -4.34
N ASN A 58 -16.77 15.00 -5.12
CA ASN A 58 -16.62 15.52 -6.49
C ASN A 58 -16.91 17.02 -6.53
N VAL A 59 -15.93 17.80 -6.94
CA VAL A 59 -15.95 19.26 -7.04
C VAL A 59 -15.83 19.60 -8.52
N THR A 60 -16.83 20.30 -9.07
CA THR A 60 -16.84 20.63 -10.49
C THR A 60 -17.16 22.10 -10.73
N LYS A 61 -16.51 22.69 -11.75
CA LYS A 61 -16.80 24.06 -12.25
C LYS A 61 -16.65 25.18 -11.21
N LEU A 62 -15.79 24.99 -10.21
CA LEU A 62 -15.46 26.00 -9.21
C LEU A 62 -14.27 26.86 -9.63
N ASP A 63 -14.27 28.12 -9.23
CA ASP A 63 -13.10 28.99 -9.29
C ASP A 63 -12.56 29.20 -7.88
N MET A 64 -11.49 28.50 -7.57
CA MET A 64 -10.83 28.41 -6.26
C MET A 64 -9.44 29.06 -6.32
N ASN A 65 -9.24 30.01 -7.24
CA ASN A 65 -7.97 30.67 -7.45
C ASN A 65 -7.45 31.32 -6.15
N GLY A 66 -6.16 31.11 -5.86
CA GLY A 66 -5.49 31.77 -4.74
C GLY A 66 -5.90 31.29 -3.35
N ILE A 67 -6.64 30.18 -3.22
CA ILE A 67 -6.91 29.57 -1.92
C ILE A 67 -5.64 28.95 -1.35
N GLN A 68 -5.42 29.17 -0.05
CA GLN A 68 -4.35 28.54 0.71
C GLN A 68 -4.87 27.29 1.42
N PHE A 69 -4.35 26.15 0.99
CA PHE A 69 -4.58 24.80 1.50
C PHE A 69 -3.35 24.27 2.25
N ASP A 70 -2.60 25.15 2.92
CA ASP A 70 -1.37 24.77 3.61
C ASP A 70 -1.66 23.88 4.85
N LEU A 71 -0.74 22.98 5.17
CA LEU A 71 -0.83 22.03 6.29
C LEU A 71 -2.07 21.11 6.23
N LEU A 72 -2.62 20.88 5.05
CA LEU A 72 -3.82 20.07 4.87
C LEU A 72 -3.52 18.58 4.70
N SER A 73 -4.50 17.76 5.07
CA SER A 73 -4.58 16.37 4.65
C SER A 73 -5.82 16.19 3.80
N MET A 74 -5.60 15.95 2.51
CA MET A 74 -6.66 15.78 1.52
C MET A 74 -6.55 14.39 0.89
N SER A 75 -7.65 13.64 0.89
CA SER A 75 -7.69 12.37 0.19
C SER A 75 -9.02 12.07 -0.49
N ASN A 76 -9.00 11.16 -1.47
CA ASN A 76 -10.20 10.64 -2.13
C ASN A 76 -11.14 11.74 -2.68
N THR A 77 -10.57 12.77 -3.28
CA THR A 77 -11.32 13.92 -3.80
C THR A 77 -11.11 14.04 -5.30
N SER A 78 -12.15 14.45 -6.03
CA SER A 78 -12.12 14.70 -7.46
C SER A 78 -12.41 16.18 -7.70
N PHE A 79 -11.54 16.84 -8.43
CA PHE A 79 -11.68 18.17 -8.99
C PHE A 79 -11.71 18.03 -10.51
N GLU A 80 -12.85 18.35 -11.10
CA GLU A 80 -13.04 18.26 -12.55
C GLU A 80 -13.48 19.61 -13.09
N ASN A 81 -12.74 20.15 -14.07
CA ASN A 81 -13.02 21.47 -14.63
C ASN A 81 -13.01 22.59 -13.58
N VAL A 82 -12.05 22.57 -12.65
CA VAL A 82 -11.91 23.55 -11.57
C VAL A 82 -10.72 24.46 -11.86
N ASN A 83 -10.84 25.76 -11.54
CA ASN A 83 -9.71 26.68 -11.50
C ASN A 83 -9.10 26.69 -10.10
N LEU A 84 -7.87 26.18 -9.98
CA LEU A 84 -7.05 26.16 -8.77
C LEU A 84 -5.73 26.92 -9.02
N ASP A 85 -5.74 27.87 -9.97
CA ASP A 85 -4.56 28.69 -10.24
C ASP A 85 -4.12 29.42 -8.96
N SER A 86 -2.81 29.61 -8.78
CA SER A 86 -2.19 30.32 -7.65
C SER A 86 -2.54 29.76 -6.26
N THR A 87 -3.08 28.54 -6.17
CA THR A 87 -3.36 27.89 -4.88
C THR A 87 -2.08 27.39 -4.20
N THR A 88 -2.05 27.37 -2.87
CA THR A 88 -0.90 26.86 -2.10
C THR A 88 -1.29 25.63 -1.29
N TYR A 89 -0.37 24.66 -1.18
CA TYR A 89 -0.55 23.42 -0.43
C TYR A 89 0.65 23.14 0.46
N THR A 90 1.42 24.15 0.86
CA THR A 90 2.70 24.00 1.55
C THR A 90 2.59 23.07 2.75
N ASP A 91 3.54 22.14 2.91
CA ASP A 91 3.58 21.15 4.00
C ASP A 91 2.34 20.23 4.10
N SER A 92 1.57 20.09 3.02
CA SER A 92 0.37 19.25 2.97
C SER A 92 0.63 17.81 2.53
N ARG A 93 -0.32 16.94 2.87
CA ARG A 93 -0.39 15.55 2.40
C ARG A 93 -1.63 15.37 1.53
N VAL A 94 -1.41 15.14 0.23
CA VAL A 94 -2.49 14.94 -0.74
C VAL A 94 -2.38 13.55 -1.32
N SER A 95 -3.46 12.77 -1.28
CA SER A 95 -3.43 11.40 -1.79
C SER A 95 -4.70 10.96 -2.48
N GLN A 96 -4.60 10.21 -3.58
CA GLN A 96 -5.76 9.68 -4.29
C GLN A 96 -6.72 10.79 -4.77
N VAL A 97 -6.14 11.89 -5.29
CA VAL A 97 -6.91 13.04 -5.78
C VAL A 97 -6.89 13.07 -7.31
N MET A 98 -8.07 13.25 -7.91
CA MET A 98 -8.21 13.47 -9.35
C MET A 98 -8.36 14.96 -9.60
N LEU A 99 -7.53 15.51 -10.49
CA LEU A 99 -7.47 16.93 -10.86
C LEU A 99 -7.52 17.03 -12.38
N GLN A 100 -8.53 16.42 -13.00
CA GLN A 100 -8.62 16.30 -14.46
C GLN A 100 -9.27 17.54 -15.07
N HIS A 101 -8.84 17.92 -16.28
CA HIS A 101 -9.38 19.07 -17.02
C HIS A 101 -9.38 20.40 -16.23
N SER A 102 -8.51 20.52 -15.23
CA SER A 102 -8.47 21.64 -14.29
C SER A 102 -7.27 22.53 -14.57
N THR A 103 -7.25 23.75 -14.03
CA THR A 103 -6.10 24.65 -14.13
C THR A 103 -5.47 24.83 -12.75
N LEU A 104 -4.15 24.73 -12.67
CA LEU A 104 -3.34 24.92 -11.46
C LEU A 104 -2.10 25.76 -11.79
N LYS A 105 -2.25 26.77 -12.65
CA LYS A 105 -1.14 27.62 -13.05
C LYS A 105 -0.61 28.35 -11.84
N GLU A 106 0.71 28.41 -11.69
CA GLU A 106 1.37 29.09 -10.55
C GLU A 106 0.98 28.53 -9.18
N ALA A 107 0.35 27.34 -9.11
CA ALA A 107 0.07 26.69 -7.84
C ALA A 107 1.39 26.24 -7.17
N SER A 108 1.38 26.18 -5.84
CA SER A 108 2.53 25.77 -5.04
C SER A 108 2.24 24.54 -4.20
N PHE A 109 3.00 23.49 -4.47
CA PHE A 109 3.04 22.23 -3.74
C PHE A 109 4.40 22.04 -3.05
N ASN A 110 5.03 23.12 -2.62
CA ASN A 110 6.36 23.06 -2.00
C ASN A 110 6.32 22.26 -0.68
N SER A 111 7.35 21.46 -0.45
CA SER A 111 7.50 20.63 0.76
C SER A 111 6.32 19.68 1.04
N THR A 112 5.55 19.32 -0.01
CA THR A 112 4.38 18.43 0.12
C THR A 112 4.73 16.95 0.01
N THR A 113 3.80 16.10 0.45
CA THR A 113 3.78 14.68 0.07
C THR A 113 2.55 14.38 -0.76
N LEU A 114 2.75 13.96 -2.01
CA LEU A 114 1.71 13.73 -3.01
C LEU A 114 1.74 12.26 -3.46
N ASN A 115 0.64 11.53 -3.32
CA ASN A 115 0.56 10.10 -3.67
C ASN A 115 -0.67 9.75 -4.50
N HIS A 116 -0.54 9.02 -5.61
CA HIS A 116 -1.69 8.57 -6.40
C HIS A 116 -2.55 9.70 -6.98
N LEU A 117 -1.93 10.78 -7.47
CA LEU A 117 -2.64 11.92 -8.06
C LEU A 117 -2.77 11.76 -9.58
N LYS A 118 -3.89 12.25 -10.13
CA LYS A 118 -4.15 12.22 -11.58
C LYS A 118 -4.47 13.61 -12.11
N PHE A 119 -3.61 14.17 -12.95
CA PHE A 119 -3.75 15.52 -13.51
C PHE A 119 -4.12 15.54 -15.00
N ARG A 120 -4.52 14.41 -15.57
CA ARG A 120 -4.69 14.25 -17.02
C ARG A 120 -5.46 15.41 -17.67
N TYR A 121 -4.91 15.96 -18.76
CA TYR A 121 -5.46 17.10 -19.51
C TYR A 121 -5.56 18.44 -18.76
N SER A 122 -4.84 18.59 -17.65
CA SER A 122 -4.81 19.84 -16.89
C SER A 122 -3.66 20.75 -17.30
N ASN A 123 -3.73 22.02 -16.90
CA ASN A 123 -2.69 23.01 -17.14
C ASN A 123 -2.02 23.40 -15.82
N LEU A 124 -0.73 23.05 -15.67
CA LEU A 124 0.09 23.28 -14.50
C LEU A 124 1.29 24.17 -14.82
N ASN A 125 1.12 25.14 -15.74
CA ASN A 125 2.23 26.03 -16.10
C ASN A 125 2.70 26.86 -14.90
N ASN A 126 4.01 27.01 -14.75
CA ASN A 126 4.67 27.70 -13.64
C ASN A 126 4.38 27.09 -12.25
N VAL A 127 3.91 25.84 -12.17
CA VAL A 127 3.70 25.16 -10.87
C VAL A 127 5.02 24.92 -10.14
N THR A 128 4.99 24.94 -8.81
CA THR A 128 6.16 24.65 -7.97
C THR A 128 5.92 23.41 -7.11
N PHE A 129 6.89 22.50 -7.12
CA PHE A 129 6.99 21.25 -6.35
C PHE A 129 8.33 21.19 -5.59
N SER A 130 8.90 22.34 -5.21
CA SER A 130 10.23 22.36 -4.60
C SER A 130 10.24 21.59 -3.28
N ASP A 131 11.26 20.77 -3.08
CA ASP A 131 11.41 19.89 -1.90
C ASP A 131 10.22 18.92 -1.64
N ALA A 132 9.36 18.71 -2.64
CA ALA A 132 8.21 17.84 -2.52
C ALA A 132 8.56 16.35 -2.74
N LYS A 133 7.71 15.47 -2.23
CA LYS A 133 7.77 14.02 -2.47
C LYS A 133 6.56 13.60 -3.29
N LEU A 134 6.79 13.16 -4.52
CA LEU A 134 5.77 12.76 -5.47
C LEU A 134 5.91 11.26 -5.73
N ASP A 135 4.84 10.51 -5.50
CA ASP A 135 4.78 9.08 -5.79
C ASP A 135 3.50 8.69 -6.54
N ASP A 136 3.64 7.85 -7.56
CA ASP A 136 2.56 7.34 -8.41
C ASP A 136 1.64 8.45 -8.94
N ILE A 137 2.23 9.44 -9.61
CA ILE A 137 1.49 10.58 -10.19
C ILE A 137 1.38 10.43 -11.70
N ASN A 138 0.15 10.59 -12.19
CA ASN A 138 -0.12 10.62 -13.61
C ASN A 138 -0.22 12.07 -14.12
N PHE A 139 0.81 12.51 -14.85
CA PHE A 139 0.83 13.78 -15.58
C PHE A 139 0.55 13.58 -17.07
N THR A 140 0.03 12.44 -17.52
CA THR A 140 -0.14 12.16 -18.95
C THR A 140 -0.90 13.30 -19.66
N LYS A 141 -0.30 13.87 -20.72
CA LYS A 141 -0.85 15.00 -21.50
C LYS A 141 -1.07 16.30 -20.71
N VAL A 142 -0.28 16.54 -19.67
CA VAL A 142 -0.30 17.79 -18.89
C VAL A 142 0.72 18.79 -19.46
N ASP A 143 0.37 20.08 -19.40
CA ASP A 143 1.31 21.18 -19.66
C ASP A 143 1.99 21.58 -18.33
N LEU A 144 3.30 21.33 -18.22
CA LEU A 144 4.14 21.61 -17.06
C LEU A 144 5.26 22.59 -17.44
N LYS A 145 4.99 23.50 -18.37
CA LYS A 145 5.97 24.50 -18.81
C LYS A 145 6.39 25.38 -17.64
N ASN A 146 7.70 25.59 -17.51
CA ASN A 146 8.36 26.31 -16.42
C ASN A 146 8.10 25.73 -15.02
N ALA A 147 7.71 24.44 -14.91
CA ALA A 147 7.51 23.82 -13.61
C ALA A 147 8.82 23.70 -12.83
N ASN A 148 8.77 23.88 -11.51
CA ASN A 148 9.93 23.79 -10.63
C ASN A 148 9.85 22.54 -9.75
N PHE A 149 10.70 21.55 -10.01
CA PHE A 149 10.85 20.34 -9.22
C PHE A 149 12.09 20.35 -8.31
N SER A 150 12.76 21.49 -8.14
CA SER A 150 14.07 21.51 -7.48
C SER A 150 14.05 20.91 -6.06
N GLY A 151 15.02 20.05 -5.73
CA GLY A 151 15.12 19.36 -4.43
C GLY A 151 14.08 18.25 -4.20
N SER A 152 13.18 17.99 -5.16
CA SER A 152 12.10 17.02 -4.99
C SER A 152 12.53 15.57 -5.20
N THR A 153 11.69 14.64 -4.76
CA THR A 153 11.77 13.21 -5.12
C THR A 153 10.57 12.82 -5.96
N LEU A 154 10.81 12.26 -7.14
CA LEU A 154 9.83 11.86 -8.13
C LEU A 154 9.89 10.34 -8.33
N ALA A 155 8.91 9.59 -7.81
CA ALA A 155 8.82 8.14 -7.95
C ALA A 155 7.57 7.73 -8.75
N ASN A 156 7.70 6.75 -9.65
CA ASN A 156 6.60 6.23 -10.49
C ASN A 156 5.83 7.29 -11.29
N ILE A 157 6.49 8.34 -11.75
CA ILE A 157 5.79 9.42 -12.43
C ILE A 157 5.57 9.07 -13.89
N ASP A 158 4.36 9.28 -14.38
CA ASP A 158 4.01 9.14 -15.80
C ASP A 158 4.01 10.51 -16.48
N PHE A 159 5.10 10.82 -17.20
CA PHE A 159 5.27 12.03 -18.02
C PHE A 159 4.93 11.80 -19.50
N THR A 160 4.09 10.81 -19.84
CA THR A 160 3.76 10.53 -21.23
C THR A 160 3.05 11.72 -21.90
N SER A 161 3.60 12.19 -23.03
CA SER A 161 3.14 13.34 -23.79
C SER A 161 3.08 14.64 -22.98
N VAL A 162 4.01 14.85 -22.06
CA VAL A 162 4.09 16.05 -21.21
C VAL A 162 5.02 17.10 -21.82
N ASN A 163 4.64 18.37 -21.66
CA ASN A 163 5.51 19.50 -21.95
C ASN A 163 6.25 19.96 -20.69
N LEU A 164 7.56 19.72 -20.61
CA LEU A 164 8.46 20.17 -19.54
C LEU A 164 9.41 21.29 -20.00
N GLN A 165 8.98 22.08 -20.98
CA GLN A 165 9.78 23.23 -21.45
C GLN A 165 10.20 24.13 -20.29
N ASN A 166 11.50 24.45 -20.21
CA ASN A 166 12.10 25.28 -19.14
C ASN A 166 11.85 24.78 -17.71
N ALA A 167 11.47 23.52 -17.52
CA ALA A 167 11.28 22.99 -16.18
C ALA A 167 12.64 22.85 -15.46
N SER A 168 12.66 23.12 -14.15
CA SER A 168 13.85 22.89 -13.32
C SER A 168 13.75 21.56 -12.59
N PHE A 169 14.75 20.71 -12.75
CA PHE A 169 14.96 19.48 -11.98
C PHE A 169 16.17 19.59 -11.05
N THR A 170 16.65 20.79 -10.75
CA THR A 170 17.89 20.98 -9.95
C THR A 170 17.83 20.20 -8.63
N ASP A 171 18.85 19.41 -8.30
CA ASP A 171 18.90 18.58 -7.08
C ASP A 171 17.74 17.56 -6.93
N THR A 172 17.08 17.20 -8.02
CA THR A 172 15.94 16.26 -8.01
C THR A 172 16.40 14.81 -8.07
N VAL A 173 15.66 13.92 -7.40
CA VAL A 173 15.82 12.46 -7.53
C VAL A 173 14.63 11.89 -8.31
N VAL A 174 14.88 11.24 -9.44
CA VAL A 174 13.87 10.66 -10.33
C VAL A 174 14.01 9.14 -10.39
N LEU A 175 12.94 8.45 -10.02
CA LEU A 175 12.91 7.01 -9.79
C LEU A 175 11.76 6.37 -10.57
N SER A 176 12.07 5.32 -11.34
CA SER A 176 11.09 4.45 -12.02
C SER A 176 9.97 5.19 -12.75
N SER A 177 10.34 6.29 -13.41
CA SER A 177 9.42 7.21 -14.07
C SER A 177 9.48 7.05 -15.60
N LYS A 178 8.38 7.37 -16.28
CA LYS A 178 8.22 7.22 -17.73
C LYS A 178 8.24 8.58 -18.42
N PHE A 179 8.97 8.65 -19.52
CA PHE A 179 9.13 9.86 -20.33
C PHE A 179 8.94 9.55 -21.81
N ILE A 180 7.70 9.21 -22.19
CA ILE A 180 7.34 8.88 -23.57
C ILE A 180 6.80 10.14 -24.23
N ASP A 181 7.33 10.53 -25.38
CA ASP A 181 6.89 11.74 -26.11
C ASP A 181 6.94 13.02 -25.25
N THR A 182 7.90 13.12 -24.33
CA THR A 182 8.07 14.24 -23.41
C THR A 182 9.01 15.29 -23.99
N SER A 183 8.65 16.58 -23.90
CA SER A 183 9.52 17.69 -24.33
C SER A 183 10.33 18.25 -23.15
N PHE A 184 11.66 18.36 -23.32
CA PHE A 184 12.60 18.92 -22.34
C PHE A 184 13.34 20.17 -22.84
N GLU A 185 12.80 20.85 -23.85
CA GLU A 185 13.45 22.03 -24.42
C GLU A 185 13.64 23.12 -23.35
N GLY A 186 14.90 23.53 -23.14
CA GLY A 186 15.27 24.51 -22.11
C GLY A 186 15.23 24.01 -20.67
N ALA A 187 14.91 22.73 -20.41
CA ALA A 187 14.86 22.20 -19.05
C ALA A 187 16.25 22.11 -18.40
N HIS A 188 16.32 22.33 -17.08
CA HIS A 188 17.56 22.36 -16.31
C HIS A 188 17.72 21.08 -15.48
N PHE A 189 18.88 20.43 -15.61
CA PHE A 189 19.20 19.16 -14.94
C PHE A 189 20.48 19.27 -14.08
N ASN A 190 20.63 20.31 -13.30
CA ASN A 190 21.80 20.45 -12.43
C ASN A 190 21.70 19.48 -11.24
N ASN A 191 22.68 18.57 -11.09
CA ASN A 191 22.76 17.62 -9.97
C ASN A 191 21.52 16.71 -9.82
N VAL A 192 20.99 16.20 -10.93
CA VAL A 192 19.80 15.32 -10.92
C VAL A 192 20.25 13.87 -10.82
N SER A 193 19.58 13.08 -9.99
CA SER A 193 19.81 11.65 -9.91
C SER A 193 18.69 10.87 -10.57
N PHE A 194 19.00 10.06 -11.58
CA PHE A 194 18.06 9.15 -12.23
C PHE A 194 18.34 7.70 -11.84
N SER A 195 17.30 6.92 -11.56
CA SER A 195 17.45 5.48 -11.34
C SER A 195 17.82 4.74 -12.63
N SER A 196 18.62 3.67 -12.48
CA SER A 196 19.20 2.93 -13.60
C SER A 196 18.20 2.27 -14.57
N ASP A 197 16.93 2.14 -14.18
CA ASP A 197 15.84 1.62 -15.01
C ASP A 197 15.27 2.68 -15.97
N ILE A 198 15.63 3.95 -15.83
CA ILE A 198 15.20 5.02 -16.74
C ILE A 198 16.15 5.10 -17.93
N ASN A 199 15.62 4.95 -19.14
CA ASN A 199 16.40 5.06 -20.38
C ASN A 199 16.67 6.53 -20.74
N ILE A 200 17.67 7.13 -20.10
CA ILE A 200 18.06 8.54 -20.31
C ILE A 200 18.47 8.81 -21.76
N THR A 201 19.05 7.83 -22.45
CA THR A 201 19.48 8.00 -23.85
C THR A 201 18.32 8.21 -24.82
N ALA A 202 17.11 7.80 -24.44
CA ALA A 202 15.90 8.02 -25.23
C ALA A 202 15.27 9.42 -25.02
N LEU A 203 15.76 10.21 -24.05
CA LEU A 203 15.15 11.49 -23.66
C LEU A 203 15.54 12.67 -24.55
N ASN A 204 16.36 12.45 -25.59
CA ASN A 204 16.81 13.47 -26.55
C ASN A 204 17.34 14.77 -25.89
N LEU A 205 18.15 14.61 -24.85
CA LEU A 205 18.74 15.71 -24.09
C LEU A 205 20.00 16.28 -24.77
N THR A 206 20.30 17.55 -24.51
CA THR A 206 21.56 18.17 -24.95
C THR A 206 22.74 17.67 -24.12
N VAL A 207 23.96 17.84 -24.64
CA VAL A 207 25.20 17.46 -23.91
C VAL A 207 25.30 18.15 -22.55
N GLU A 208 24.91 19.42 -22.46
CA GLU A 208 24.91 20.18 -21.21
C GLU A 208 23.90 19.63 -20.20
N GLN A 209 22.70 19.26 -20.65
CA GLN A 209 21.68 18.64 -19.80
C GLN A 209 22.15 17.30 -19.24
N VAL A 210 22.83 16.48 -20.06
CA VAL A 210 23.37 15.19 -19.62
C VAL A 210 24.49 15.35 -18.60
N ALA A 211 25.31 16.41 -18.69
CA ALA A 211 26.44 16.64 -17.79
C ALA A 211 26.03 16.83 -16.31
N GLY A 212 24.82 17.31 -16.06
CA GLY A 212 24.29 17.46 -14.70
C GLY A 212 23.58 16.22 -14.14
N ILE A 213 23.48 15.13 -14.91
CA ILE A 213 22.77 13.92 -14.53
C ILE A 213 23.73 12.88 -13.92
N GLN A 214 23.34 12.34 -12.78
CA GLN A 214 23.92 11.17 -12.13
C GLN A 214 22.98 9.97 -12.31
N VAL A 215 23.54 8.80 -12.62
CA VAL A 215 22.78 7.55 -12.64
C VAL A 215 23.03 6.81 -11.34
N ILE A 216 21.96 6.57 -10.60
CA ILE A 216 22.01 5.87 -9.31
C ILE A 216 21.44 4.46 -9.46
N THR A 217 22.14 3.49 -8.89
CA THR A 217 21.66 2.11 -8.73
C THR A 217 20.73 2.01 -7.52
N THR A 218 19.73 2.89 -7.46
CA THR A 218 18.66 2.76 -6.48
C THR A 218 17.63 1.78 -6.99
N LYS A 219 17.46 0.69 -6.25
CA LYS A 219 16.25 -0.12 -6.27
C LYS A 219 15.06 0.84 -6.20
N PRO A 220 14.03 0.71 -7.05
CA PRO A 220 12.88 1.62 -7.05
C PRO A 220 12.37 1.86 -5.63
N LEU A 221 12.22 3.12 -5.21
CA LEU A 221 11.54 3.51 -3.97
C LEU A 221 10.03 3.21 -4.00
N SER A 222 9.57 2.50 -5.03
CA SER A 222 8.17 2.28 -5.33
C SER A 222 7.71 0.84 -5.33
N CYS A 223 8.54 -0.06 -4.81
CA CYS A 223 8.11 -1.40 -4.46
C CYS A 223 7.95 -1.50 -2.93
N GLU A 224 7.44 -0.44 -2.30
CA GLU A 224 7.15 -0.47 -0.85
C GLU A 224 5.94 -1.39 -0.62
N PRO A 225 6.03 -2.34 0.31
CA PRO A 225 4.93 -3.19 0.69
C PRO A 225 3.94 -2.47 1.63
N PHE A 226 2.70 -2.98 1.66
CA PHE A 226 1.50 -2.35 2.23
C PHE A 226 1.56 -1.81 3.67
N LEU A 227 2.59 -2.15 4.46
CA LEU A 227 2.70 -1.70 5.84
C LEU A 227 3.15 -0.25 5.89
N ARG A 228 2.22 0.67 6.19
CA ARG A 228 2.49 2.10 6.35
C ARG A 228 3.62 2.32 7.38
N PRO A 229 4.62 3.18 7.12
CA PRO A 229 5.54 3.60 8.17
C PRO A 229 4.76 4.35 9.28
N PRO A 230 5.23 4.32 10.54
CA PRO A 230 4.54 5.00 11.64
C PRO A 230 4.41 6.48 11.29
N SER A 231 3.20 7.03 11.41
CA SER A 231 3.00 8.46 11.21
C SER A 231 3.65 9.25 12.36
N GLY A 232 4.88 9.72 12.16
CA GLY A 232 5.58 10.60 13.10
C GLY A 232 7.10 10.54 12.93
N THR A 233 7.80 11.59 13.39
CA THR A 233 9.26 11.60 13.56
C THR A 233 9.67 10.66 14.72
N CYS A 234 9.31 9.38 14.62
CA CYS A 234 9.69 8.37 15.60
C CYS A 234 10.95 7.65 15.13
N SER A 235 11.92 7.59 16.04
CA SER A 235 13.04 6.66 16.00
C SER A 235 12.56 5.25 15.64
N LYS A 236 13.43 4.48 14.95
CA LYS A 236 13.23 3.07 14.58
C LYS A 236 12.38 2.33 15.64
N PRO A 237 11.29 1.62 15.26
CA PRO A 237 10.47 0.90 16.22
C PRO A 237 11.34 -0.04 17.04
N THR A 238 11.37 0.16 18.36
CA THR A 238 12.05 -0.72 19.32
C THR A 238 11.02 -1.66 19.92
N TRP A 239 11.05 -2.91 19.52
CA TRP A 239 10.09 -3.90 19.99
C TRP A 239 10.47 -4.47 21.36
N SER A 240 9.48 -4.52 22.23
CA SER A 240 9.53 -5.33 23.43
C SER A 240 9.60 -6.81 23.05
N LYS A 241 10.58 -7.53 23.59
CA LYS A 241 10.61 -9.00 23.51
C LYS A 241 9.48 -9.67 24.31
N ASN A 242 8.75 -8.91 25.13
CA ASN A 242 7.62 -9.41 25.90
C ASN A 242 6.32 -9.20 25.14
N ALA A 243 5.65 -10.31 24.82
CA ALA A 243 4.32 -10.30 24.23
C ALA A 243 3.22 -10.10 25.28
N THR A 244 2.12 -9.50 24.83
CA THR A 244 0.79 -9.68 25.42
C THR A 244 0.04 -10.75 24.63
N THR A 245 -0.97 -11.39 25.23
CA THR A 245 -1.80 -12.39 24.53
C THR A 245 -3.11 -11.74 24.13
N LEU A 246 -3.38 -11.65 22.83
CA LEU A 246 -4.66 -11.23 22.29
C LEU A 246 -5.62 -12.43 22.37
N ILE A 247 -6.45 -12.42 23.42
CA ILE A 247 -7.77 -13.07 23.55
C ILE A 247 -7.82 -14.58 23.31
N ASP A 248 -8.27 -15.29 24.33
CA ASP A 248 -8.85 -16.63 24.24
C ASP A 248 -10.32 -16.50 23.78
N ILE A 249 -10.70 -17.06 22.64
CA ILE A 249 -12.10 -17.05 22.16
C ILE A 249 -13.03 -18.02 22.93
N GLY A 250 -12.57 -18.58 24.06
CA GLY A 250 -13.37 -19.37 24.98
C GLY A 250 -13.67 -20.78 24.49
N THR A 251 -12.99 -21.26 23.45
CA THR A 251 -13.11 -22.63 22.95
C THR A 251 -11.78 -23.34 23.08
N LYS A 252 -11.74 -24.44 23.85
CA LYS A 252 -10.60 -25.37 24.06
C LYS A 252 -10.04 -26.04 22.78
N SER A 253 -10.33 -25.49 21.60
CA SER A 253 -9.95 -26.02 20.28
C SER A 253 -9.56 -24.89 19.30
N TRP A 254 -9.35 -23.66 19.78
CA TRP A 254 -8.97 -22.56 18.90
C TRP A 254 -7.51 -22.68 18.47
N LYS A 255 -7.29 -22.93 17.18
CA LYS A 255 -5.95 -23.02 16.59
C LYS A 255 -5.85 -22.02 15.44
N PRO A 256 -5.54 -20.74 15.74
CA PRO A 256 -5.37 -19.74 14.69
C PRO A 256 -4.22 -20.19 13.78
N HIS A 257 -4.54 -20.47 12.52
CA HIS A 257 -3.53 -20.89 11.54
C HIS A 257 -2.93 -19.64 10.89
N GLU A 258 -3.63 -19.04 9.93
CA GLU A 258 -3.25 -17.79 9.29
C GLU A 258 -3.95 -16.60 9.93
N ILE A 259 -3.23 -15.48 9.98
CA ILE A 259 -3.77 -14.20 10.41
C ILE A 259 -3.47 -13.14 9.36
N PHE A 260 -4.39 -12.20 9.18
CA PHE A 260 -4.22 -11.09 8.27
C PHE A 260 -4.74 -9.81 8.90
N MET A 261 -4.05 -8.71 8.70
CA MET A 261 -4.50 -7.41 9.18
C MET A 261 -4.88 -6.50 8.02
N ASP A 262 -6.11 -5.98 8.04
CA ASP A 262 -6.56 -5.04 7.03
C ASP A 262 -6.03 -3.61 7.26
N PRO A 263 -6.15 -2.72 6.28
CA PRO A 263 -5.67 -1.32 6.42
C PRO A 263 -6.38 -0.48 7.49
N ASN A 264 -7.43 -1.00 8.14
CA ASN A 264 -8.14 -0.36 9.24
C ASN A 264 -7.76 -0.98 10.61
N ASP A 265 -6.73 -1.83 10.65
CA ASP A 265 -6.25 -2.61 11.79
C ASP A 265 -7.29 -3.61 12.33
N ASN A 266 -8.17 -4.12 11.48
CA ASN A 266 -8.98 -5.29 11.85
C ASN A 266 -8.18 -6.56 11.58
N LEU A 267 -8.10 -7.43 12.58
CA LEU A 267 -7.39 -8.71 12.51
C LEU A 267 -8.35 -9.81 12.09
N TYR A 268 -8.08 -10.46 10.98
CA TYR A 268 -8.79 -11.63 10.48
C TYR A 268 -7.99 -12.89 10.80
N VAL A 269 -8.70 -13.94 11.19
CA VAL A 269 -8.12 -15.22 11.59
C VAL A 269 -8.81 -16.33 10.83
N ALA A 270 -8.02 -17.11 10.08
CA ALA A 270 -8.48 -18.35 9.48
C ALA A 270 -8.53 -19.45 10.54
N ASP A 271 -9.72 -19.70 11.09
CA ASP A 271 -9.98 -20.72 12.11
C ASP A 271 -10.41 -22.02 11.42
N LYS A 272 -9.47 -22.60 10.66
CA LYS A 272 -9.66 -23.74 9.75
C LYS A 272 -10.42 -24.90 10.41
N ASN A 273 -10.04 -25.27 11.64
CA ASN A 273 -10.62 -26.42 12.35
C ASN A 273 -12.06 -26.19 12.80
N ASN A 274 -12.50 -24.94 12.90
CA ASN A 274 -13.86 -24.55 13.22
C ASN A 274 -14.62 -24.03 12.00
N HIS A 275 -14.09 -24.26 10.79
CA HIS A 275 -14.70 -23.94 9.49
C HIS A 275 -15.19 -22.49 9.38
N ARG A 276 -14.39 -21.52 9.82
CA ARG A 276 -14.82 -20.11 9.86
C ARG A 276 -13.67 -19.11 9.75
N ILE A 277 -14.05 -17.87 9.44
CA ILE A 277 -13.18 -16.69 9.61
C ILE A 277 -13.69 -15.87 10.79
N VAL A 278 -12.78 -15.51 11.70
CA VAL A 278 -13.06 -14.63 12.84
C VAL A 278 -12.38 -13.28 12.60
N MET A 279 -13.11 -12.18 12.78
CA MET A 279 -12.58 -10.82 12.71
C MET A 279 -12.59 -10.19 14.11
N PHE A 280 -11.44 -9.64 14.51
CA PHE A 280 -11.28 -8.80 15.69
C PHE A 280 -11.16 -7.35 15.22
N PRO A 281 -12.14 -6.49 15.53
CA PRO A 281 -12.06 -5.09 15.14
C PRO A 281 -10.94 -4.36 15.88
N ASN A 282 -10.41 -3.29 15.28
CA ASN A 282 -9.34 -2.48 15.86
C ASN A 282 -9.66 -2.04 17.30
N GLY A 283 -8.75 -2.33 18.24
CA GLY A 283 -8.87 -1.98 19.65
C GLY A 283 -9.84 -2.86 20.46
N PHE A 284 -10.45 -3.88 19.83
CA PHE A 284 -11.38 -4.79 20.51
C PHE A 284 -10.75 -6.15 20.78
N ASN A 285 -11.01 -6.61 22.01
CA ASN A 285 -10.58 -7.91 22.47
C ASN A 285 -11.65 -9.01 22.28
N ILE A 286 -12.57 -8.85 21.33
CA ILE A 286 -13.62 -9.84 21.08
C ILE A 286 -13.74 -10.05 19.57
N GLY A 287 -13.55 -11.29 19.14
CA GLY A 287 -13.67 -11.70 17.75
C GLY A 287 -15.11 -12.05 17.40
N THR A 288 -15.56 -11.66 16.20
CA THR A 288 -16.86 -12.06 15.64
C THR A 288 -16.64 -12.97 14.45
N THR A 289 -17.41 -14.05 14.35
CA THR A 289 -17.40 -14.89 13.15
C THR A 289 -18.04 -14.13 11.98
N VAL A 290 -17.24 -13.84 10.95
CA VAL A 290 -17.67 -13.06 9.76
C VAL A 290 -17.92 -13.93 8.54
N VAL A 291 -17.36 -15.14 8.49
CA VAL A 291 -17.63 -16.16 7.48
C VAL A 291 -17.76 -17.53 8.16
N ARG A 292 -18.74 -18.34 7.77
CA ARG A 292 -19.03 -19.67 8.31
C ARG A 292 -18.99 -20.73 7.22
N ASP A 293 -18.93 -21.99 7.64
CA ASP A 293 -18.99 -23.19 6.80
C ASP A 293 -17.91 -23.20 5.70
N ILE A 294 -16.70 -22.76 6.06
CA ILE A 294 -15.58 -22.60 5.12
C ILE A 294 -14.28 -23.19 5.65
N GLU A 295 -13.65 -24.06 4.87
CA GLU A 295 -12.29 -24.56 5.13
C GLU A 295 -11.25 -23.62 4.54
N ALA A 296 -10.96 -22.53 5.25
CA ALA A 296 -9.96 -21.55 4.87
C ALA A 296 -8.56 -21.97 5.31
N ASN A 297 -7.60 -22.05 4.38
CA ASN A 297 -6.19 -22.17 4.76
C ASN A 297 -5.58 -20.81 5.10
N ASP A 298 -6.03 -19.76 4.42
CA ASP A 298 -5.55 -18.39 4.56
C ASP A 298 -6.72 -17.41 4.37
N VAL A 299 -6.50 -16.13 4.63
CA VAL A 299 -7.48 -15.06 4.50
C VAL A 299 -6.79 -13.76 4.11
N PHE A 300 -7.36 -13.05 3.14
CA PHE A 300 -6.96 -11.67 2.82
C PHE A 300 -8.18 -10.76 2.91
N ALA A 301 -8.03 -9.56 3.47
CA ALA A 301 -9.09 -8.57 3.53
C ALA A 301 -8.64 -7.23 2.90
N ASP A 302 -9.46 -6.66 2.02
CA ASP A 302 -9.16 -5.35 1.44
C ASP A 302 -9.78 -4.20 2.26
N SER A 303 -9.37 -2.96 1.97
CA SER A 303 -9.90 -1.75 2.62
C SER A 303 -11.39 -1.49 2.35
N GLY A 304 -11.96 -2.16 1.35
CA GLY A 304 -13.39 -2.09 1.01
C GLY A 304 -14.25 -3.09 1.79
N GLY A 305 -13.67 -3.87 2.71
CA GLY A 305 -14.38 -4.88 3.49
C GLY A 305 -14.69 -6.16 2.71
N ASN A 306 -13.98 -6.42 1.60
CA ASN A 306 -14.05 -7.71 0.93
C ASN A 306 -13.05 -8.67 1.57
N ILE A 307 -13.47 -9.94 1.72
CA ILE A 307 -12.68 -11.01 2.31
C ILE A 307 -12.46 -12.07 1.22
N PHE A 308 -11.20 -12.37 0.92
CA PHE A 308 -10.80 -13.35 -0.08
C PHE A 308 -10.28 -14.59 0.62
N ILE A 309 -10.83 -15.74 0.24
CA ILE A 309 -10.58 -17.00 0.94
C ILE A 309 -10.23 -18.09 -0.07
N PRO A 310 -9.02 -18.67 0.01
CA PRO A 310 -8.69 -19.92 -0.64
C PRO A 310 -9.28 -21.10 0.15
N THR A 311 -10.10 -21.93 -0.50
CA THR A 311 -10.74 -23.10 0.11
C THR A 311 -10.26 -24.41 -0.50
N SER A 312 -10.19 -25.46 0.32
CA SER A 312 -9.57 -26.75 -0.06
C SER A 312 -10.53 -27.85 -0.54
N ASN A 313 -11.85 -27.71 -0.36
CA ASN A 313 -12.78 -28.84 -0.45
C ASN A 313 -14.08 -28.45 -1.20
N PRO A 314 -14.60 -29.25 -2.17
CA PRO A 314 -14.01 -30.46 -2.77
C PRO A 314 -13.08 -30.20 -3.96
N ASN A 315 -13.12 -29.00 -4.54
CA ASN A 315 -12.15 -28.50 -5.52
C ASN A 315 -11.56 -27.20 -4.96
N GLY A 316 -10.30 -26.88 -5.25
CA GLY A 316 -9.71 -25.63 -4.81
C GLY A 316 -10.49 -24.44 -5.37
N LEU A 317 -10.98 -23.53 -4.51
CA LEU A 317 -11.70 -22.33 -4.94
C LEU A 317 -11.07 -21.08 -4.33
N ILE A 318 -11.15 -19.99 -5.07
CA ILE A 318 -10.93 -18.64 -4.56
C ILE A 318 -12.30 -17.98 -4.45
N GLN A 319 -12.73 -17.70 -3.22
CA GLN A 319 -14.02 -17.09 -2.95
C GLN A 319 -13.86 -15.67 -2.43
N LYS A 320 -14.72 -14.76 -2.89
CA LYS A 320 -14.85 -13.40 -2.39
C LYS A 320 -16.13 -13.24 -1.59
N TRP A 321 -15.98 -12.83 -0.35
CA TRP A 321 -17.04 -12.57 0.60
C TRP A 321 -17.09 -11.08 0.91
N LYS A 322 -18.26 -10.59 1.30
CA LYS A 322 -18.43 -9.23 1.80
C LYS A 322 -18.64 -9.28 3.30
N LEU A 323 -17.93 -8.43 4.03
CA LEU A 323 -18.02 -8.35 5.49
C LEU A 323 -19.48 -8.18 5.93
N ASN A 324 -19.91 -8.99 6.91
CA ASN A 324 -21.27 -9.01 7.46
C ASN A 324 -22.40 -9.31 6.45
N SER A 325 -22.07 -9.88 5.27
CA SER A 325 -23.09 -10.35 4.34
C SER A 325 -23.71 -11.68 4.81
N ILE A 326 -25.02 -11.82 4.62
CA ILE A 326 -25.73 -13.10 4.77
C ILE A 326 -25.63 -13.96 3.50
N GLU A 327 -25.16 -13.38 2.39
CA GLU A 327 -25.00 -14.07 1.12
C GLU A 327 -23.72 -14.92 1.13
N ARG A 328 -23.76 -16.06 0.43
CA ARG A 328 -22.58 -16.90 0.24
C ARG A 328 -21.54 -16.18 -0.61
N GLY A 329 -20.27 -16.51 -0.39
CA GLY A 329 -19.16 -15.99 -1.18
C GLY A 329 -19.31 -16.29 -2.67
N VAL A 330 -18.89 -15.33 -3.49
CA VAL A 330 -18.83 -15.46 -4.94
C VAL A 330 -17.55 -16.21 -5.29
N ILE A 331 -17.66 -17.26 -6.11
CA ILE A 331 -16.50 -17.97 -6.65
C ILE A 331 -15.86 -17.08 -7.73
N LEU A 332 -14.62 -16.68 -7.50
CA LEU A 332 -13.85 -15.89 -8.47
C LEU A 332 -13.06 -16.78 -9.43
N ALA A 333 -12.49 -17.87 -8.94
CA ALA A 333 -11.68 -18.77 -9.74
C ALA A 333 -11.58 -20.17 -9.12
N ASN A 334 -11.22 -21.13 -9.97
CA ASN A 334 -10.86 -22.50 -9.58
C ASN A 334 -9.35 -22.66 -9.49
N VAL A 335 -8.91 -23.48 -8.55
CA VAL A 335 -7.53 -23.88 -8.29
C VAL A 335 -7.49 -25.40 -8.42
N SER A 336 -6.54 -25.94 -9.18
CA SER A 336 -6.55 -27.39 -9.51
C SER A 336 -5.92 -28.28 -8.42
N GLY A 337 -5.30 -27.69 -7.41
CA GLY A 337 -4.75 -28.33 -6.21
C GLY A 337 -5.24 -27.65 -4.94
N GLN A 338 -4.51 -27.88 -3.84
CA GLN A 338 -4.80 -27.30 -2.54
C GLN A 338 -4.17 -25.91 -2.45
N PRO A 339 -4.95 -24.82 -2.38
CA PRO A 339 -4.39 -23.49 -2.18
C PRO A 339 -3.91 -23.35 -0.72
N LEU A 340 -2.73 -22.78 -0.48
CA LEU A 340 -2.14 -22.67 0.85
C LEU A 340 -2.17 -21.22 1.36
N GLY A 341 -1.66 -20.28 0.57
CA GLY A 341 -1.68 -18.85 0.85
C GLY A 341 -2.39 -18.04 -0.23
N ILE A 342 -2.85 -16.84 0.13
CA ILE A 342 -3.49 -15.88 -0.76
C ILE A 342 -2.95 -14.46 -0.53
N PHE A 343 -2.84 -13.69 -1.61
CA PHE A 343 -2.62 -12.25 -1.50
C PHE A 343 -3.38 -11.54 -2.62
N VAL A 344 -3.99 -10.40 -2.31
CA VAL A 344 -4.62 -9.55 -3.31
C VAL A 344 -3.86 -8.24 -3.43
N SER A 345 -3.33 -7.95 -4.61
CA SER A 345 -2.58 -6.72 -4.83
C SER A 345 -3.48 -5.50 -4.89
N ASN A 346 -2.89 -4.31 -4.82
CA ASN A 346 -3.56 -3.02 -4.99
C ASN A 346 -4.19 -2.84 -6.37
N LYS A 347 -3.75 -3.61 -7.37
CA LYS A 347 -4.36 -3.67 -8.70
C LYS A 347 -5.53 -4.66 -8.77
N GLY A 348 -5.85 -5.34 -7.67
CA GLY A 348 -6.90 -6.35 -7.55
C GLY A 348 -6.49 -7.72 -8.09
N ASN A 349 -5.21 -7.93 -8.45
CA ASN A 349 -4.75 -9.23 -8.91
C ASN A 349 -4.66 -10.18 -7.72
N ILE A 350 -5.14 -11.41 -7.89
CA ILE A 350 -5.10 -12.42 -6.83
C ILE A 350 -3.92 -13.35 -7.09
N TYR A 351 -3.14 -13.59 -6.05
CA TYR A 351 -2.00 -14.48 -6.03
C TYR A 351 -2.28 -15.61 -5.06
N VAL A 352 -1.98 -16.83 -5.47
CA VAL A 352 -2.22 -18.03 -4.66
C VAL A 352 -1.03 -18.96 -4.74
N THR A 353 -0.57 -19.44 -3.60
CA THR A 353 0.33 -20.61 -3.54
C THR A 353 -0.51 -21.87 -3.52
N GLU A 354 -0.09 -22.88 -4.27
CA GLU A 354 -0.84 -24.12 -4.42
C GLU A 354 0.08 -25.33 -4.34
N HIS A 355 -0.37 -26.35 -3.63
CA HIS A 355 0.21 -27.68 -3.63
C HIS A 355 -0.69 -28.67 -4.38
N THR A 356 -0.16 -29.35 -5.40
CA THR A 356 -0.93 -30.34 -6.18
C THR A 356 -0.56 -31.77 -5.81
N SER A 357 -1.46 -32.71 -6.07
CA SER A 357 -1.31 -34.14 -5.72
C SER A 357 -0.12 -34.85 -6.38
N ASN A 358 0.47 -34.26 -7.42
CA ASN A 358 1.67 -34.80 -8.10
C ASN A 358 2.99 -34.21 -7.56
N ASN A 359 2.98 -33.63 -6.35
CA ASN A 359 4.12 -32.94 -5.72
C ASN A 359 4.67 -31.76 -6.54
N ARG A 360 3.87 -31.20 -7.45
CA ARG A 360 4.20 -29.90 -8.05
C ARG A 360 3.51 -28.82 -7.24
N SER A 361 4.29 -27.84 -6.87
CA SER A 361 3.73 -26.64 -6.26
C SER A 361 3.90 -25.46 -7.18
N ARG A 362 2.88 -24.61 -7.15
CA ARG A 362 2.73 -23.51 -8.09
C ARG A 362 2.45 -22.23 -7.35
N ILE A 363 2.85 -21.14 -7.99
CA ILE A 363 2.37 -19.80 -7.67
C ILE A 363 1.49 -19.41 -8.84
N LEU A 364 0.22 -19.14 -8.54
CA LEU A 364 -0.79 -18.77 -9.50
C LEU A 364 -1.09 -17.28 -9.35
N LYS A 365 -1.38 -16.64 -10.48
CA LYS A 365 -1.94 -15.29 -10.56
C LYS A 365 -3.23 -15.31 -11.35
N TYR A 366 -4.22 -14.59 -10.84
CA TYR A 366 -5.50 -14.37 -11.46
C TYR A 366 -5.65 -12.86 -11.65
N PRO A 367 -5.48 -12.34 -12.88
CA PRO A 367 -5.65 -10.92 -13.15
C PRO A 367 -7.06 -10.47 -12.83
N ASN A 368 -7.23 -9.28 -12.23
CA ASN A 368 -8.54 -8.75 -11.84
C ASN A 368 -9.52 -8.63 -13.03
N SER A 369 -9.00 -8.45 -14.25
CA SER A 369 -9.79 -8.27 -15.47
C SER A 369 -10.42 -9.55 -16.01
N THR A 370 -9.80 -10.71 -15.78
CA THR A 370 -10.20 -11.96 -16.44
C THR A 370 -10.41 -13.13 -15.48
N TYR A 371 -9.76 -13.10 -14.30
CA TYR A 371 -9.61 -14.25 -13.41
C TYR A 371 -9.13 -15.52 -14.13
N GLU A 372 -8.41 -15.36 -15.24
CA GLU A 372 -7.76 -16.48 -15.92
C GLU A 372 -6.49 -16.88 -15.18
N GLN A 373 -6.26 -18.17 -15.05
CA GLN A 373 -5.12 -18.71 -14.31
C GLN A 373 -3.82 -18.49 -15.09
N ILE A 374 -2.89 -17.76 -14.49
CA ILE A 374 -1.51 -17.61 -14.95
C ILE A 374 -0.58 -18.31 -13.97
N VAL A 375 0.27 -19.21 -14.46
CA VAL A 375 1.27 -19.88 -13.63
C VAL A 375 2.55 -19.04 -13.63
N ILE A 376 2.89 -18.45 -12.48
CA ILE A 376 4.08 -17.60 -12.32
C ILE A 376 5.32 -18.45 -12.06
N TYR A 377 5.17 -19.51 -11.29
CA TYR A 377 6.28 -20.35 -10.88
C TYR A 377 5.83 -21.80 -10.73
N THR A 378 6.69 -22.74 -11.12
CA THR A 378 6.50 -24.18 -10.90
C THR A 378 7.79 -24.80 -10.41
N ARG A 379 7.76 -25.50 -9.28
CA ARG A 379 8.85 -26.38 -8.86
C ARG A 379 8.35 -27.42 -7.87
N GLN A 380 9.13 -28.49 -7.69
CA GLN A 380 8.96 -29.41 -6.57
C GLN A 380 9.47 -28.70 -5.30
N ALA A 381 8.55 -28.07 -4.58
CA ALA A 381 8.77 -27.19 -3.43
C ALA A 381 7.48 -27.13 -2.58
N LEU A 382 7.50 -26.54 -1.38
CA LEU A 382 6.29 -26.31 -0.56
C LEU A 382 6.12 -24.80 -0.36
N PRO A 383 5.46 -24.09 -1.30
CA PRO A 383 5.21 -22.67 -1.19
C PRO A 383 4.05 -22.44 -0.21
N GLU A 384 4.35 -21.78 0.91
CA GLU A 384 3.38 -21.50 1.97
C GLU A 384 2.91 -20.04 1.85
N GLY A 385 3.20 -19.20 2.84
CA GLY A 385 2.86 -17.78 2.85
C GLY A 385 3.55 -17.02 1.71
N LEU A 386 2.81 -16.04 1.18
CA LEU A 386 3.23 -15.23 0.06
C LEU A 386 2.90 -13.77 0.31
N PHE A 387 3.73 -12.90 -0.25
CA PHE A 387 3.55 -11.47 -0.17
C PHE A 387 3.80 -10.85 -1.54
N VAL A 388 2.99 -9.87 -1.93
CA VAL A 388 3.18 -9.16 -3.21
C VAL A 388 3.38 -7.67 -2.96
N ASP A 389 4.51 -7.13 -3.42
CA ASP A 389 4.79 -5.70 -3.32
C ASP A 389 4.00 -4.88 -4.36
N GLN A 390 4.01 -3.56 -4.23
CA GLN A 390 3.27 -2.66 -5.13
C GLN A 390 3.72 -2.74 -6.60
N CYS A 391 4.94 -3.21 -6.85
CA CYS A 391 5.47 -3.47 -8.17
C CYS A 391 5.02 -4.83 -8.75
N GLU A 392 4.18 -5.58 -8.03
CA GLU A 392 3.78 -6.95 -8.36
C GLU A 392 4.96 -7.94 -8.34
N ASN A 393 6.02 -7.66 -7.58
CA ASN A 393 7.01 -8.70 -7.29
C ASN A 393 6.43 -9.65 -6.25
N VAL A 394 6.56 -10.95 -6.50
CA VAL A 394 6.01 -11.98 -5.63
C VAL A 394 7.12 -12.54 -4.76
N TYR A 395 6.93 -12.45 -3.45
CA TYR A 395 7.74 -13.11 -2.45
C TYR A 395 6.97 -14.31 -1.94
N TRP A 396 7.66 -15.41 -1.68
CA TRP A 396 7.03 -16.56 -1.05
C TRP A 396 8.04 -17.33 -0.21
N VAL A 397 7.49 -18.01 0.78
CA VAL A 397 8.21 -18.98 1.58
C VAL A 397 8.28 -20.30 0.84
N ASP A 398 9.47 -20.85 0.70
CA ASP A 398 9.67 -22.21 0.20
C ASP A 398 10.08 -23.09 1.38
N GLU A 399 9.09 -23.64 2.08
CA GLU A 399 9.28 -24.34 3.36
C GLU A 399 10.24 -25.52 3.19
N GLY A 400 10.03 -26.32 2.14
CA GLY A 400 10.79 -27.52 1.84
C GLY A 400 12.27 -27.25 1.51
N PHE A 401 12.62 -26.02 1.12
CA PHE A 401 14.00 -25.59 0.89
C PHE A 401 14.54 -24.61 1.92
N HIS A 402 13.76 -24.33 2.98
CA HIS A 402 14.15 -23.47 4.10
C HIS A 402 14.64 -22.09 3.67
N GLN A 403 13.92 -21.49 2.72
CA GLN A 403 14.31 -20.23 2.10
C GLN A 403 13.09 -19.35 1.81
N VAL A 404 13.34 -18.07 1.59
CA VAL A 404 12.37 -17.14 1.00
C VAL A 404 12.86 -16.74 -0.37
N LYS A 405 11.95 -16.79 -1.34
CA LYS A 405 12.23 -16.40 -2.71
C LYS A 405 11.50 -15.12 -3.09
N LYS A 406 12.08 -14.40 -4.04
CA LYS A 406 11.50 -13.25 -4.73
C LYS A 406 11.48 -13.54 -6.23
N PHE A 407 10.36 -13.27 -6.87
CA PHE A 407 10.22 -13.23 -8.31
C PHE A 407 9.86 -11.81 -8.75
N ASN A 408 10.71 -11.23 -9.58
CA ASN A 408 10.36 -10.12 -10.44
C ASN A 408 10.07 -10.68 -11.83
N ASN A 409 9.21 -10.04 -12.62
CA ASN A 409 8.84 -10.47 -13.99
C ASN A 409 10.03 -10.53 -14.98
N HIS A 410 11.28 -10.46 -14.52
CA HIS A 410 12.51 -10.40 -15.29
C HIS A 410 13.45 -11.59 -15.01
N SER A 411 13.14 -12.47 -14.04
CA SER A 411 13.99 -13.62 -13.69
C SER A 411 13.21 -14.92 -13.61
N ALA A 412 13.43 -15.84 -14.56
CA ALA A 412 12.70 -17.10 -14.68
C ALA A 412 12.82 -18.08 -13.48
N ARG A 413 13.75 -17.87 -12.53
CA ARG A 413 14.05 -18.84 -11.45
C ARG A 413 13.71 -18.37 -10.03
N GLY A 414 13.42 -17.08 -9.86
CA GLY A 414 13.30 -16.42 -8.55
C GLY A 414 14.66 -16.34 -7.81
N GLU A 415 14.92 -15.20 -7.19
CA GLU A 415 16.07 -14.92 -6.36
C GLU A 415 15.83 -15.41 -4.92
N VAL A 416 16.87 -15.90 -4.24
CA VAL A 416 16.80 -16.23 -2.81
C VAL A 416 17.09 -14.96 -2.02
N VAL A 417 16.12 -14.53 -1.20
CA VAL A 417 16.22 -13.29 -0.42
C VAL A 417 16.40 -13.53 1.07
N ALA A 418 16.14 -14.76 1.56
CA ALA A 418 16.49 -15.17 2.92
C ALA A 418 16.62 -16.70 3.03
N GLY A 419 17.36 -17.16 4.05
CA GLY A 419 17.68 -18.57 4.26
C GLY A 419 18.85 -19.05 3.39
N VAL A 420 19.39 -20.22 3.75
CA VAL A 420 20.40 -20.92 2.95
C VAL A 420 19.71 -22.09 2.25
N PRO A 421 19.62 -22.09 0.91
CA PRO A 421 18.87 -23.11 0.18
C PRO A 421 19.27 -24.52 0.59
N PHE A 422 18.29 -25.38 0.85
CA PHE A 422 18.46 -26.80 1.21
C PHE A 422 19.13 -27.08 2.56
N ILE A 423 19.54 -26.06 3.31
CA ILE A 423 20.28 -26.23 4.56
C ILE A 423 19.43 -25.67 5.71
N PRO A 424 18.72 -26.52 6.48
CA PRO A 424 18.06 -26.07 7.69
C PRO A 424 19.10 -25.68 8.73
N GLY A 425 18.80 -24.67 9.52
CA GLY A 425 19.69 -24.25 10.62
C GLY A 425 19.06 -23.18 11.50
N ASN A 426 19.73 -22.85 12.60
CA ASN A 426 19.24 -21.91 13.60
C ASN A 426 20.09 -20.62 13.70
N SER A 427 21.15 -20.48 12.90
CA SER A 427 21.91 -19.22 12.85
C SER A 427 21.07 -18.10 12.21
N SER A 428 21.53 -16.85 12.28
CA SER A 428 20.81 -15.70 11.71
C SER A 428 20.68 -15.75 10.18
N GLN A 429 21.46 -16.58 9.49
CA GLN A 429 21.39 -16.71 8.03
C GLN A 429 20.56 -17.93 7.59
N HIS A 430 20.30 -18.87 8.48
CA HIS A 430 19.52 -20.08 8.18
C HIS A 430 18.07 -19.92 8.64
N LEU A 431 17.18 -20.65 7.97
CA LEU A 431 15.80 -20.86 8.38
C LEU A 431 15.59 -22.35 8.60
N ASN A 432 14.52 -22.72 9.29
CA ASN A 432 14.11 -24.11 9.45
C ASN A 432 12.58 -24.20 9.40
N GLY A 433 12.08 -24.70 8.27
CA GLY A 433 10.65 -24.77 7.97
C GLY A 433 9.94 -23.41 8.12
N PRO A 434 10.39 -22.33 7.45
CA PRO A 434 9.65 -21.08 7.48
C PRO A 434 8.22 -21.28 6.97
N ARG A 435 7.25 -20.46 7.40
CA ARG A 435 5.85 -20.60 6.97
C ARG A 435 5.28 -19.39 6.28
N ASP A 436 5.54 -18.21 6.81
CA ASP A 436 4.90 -16.99 6.36
C ASP A 436 5.87 -15.81 6.36
N ILE A 437 5.54 -14.81 5.54
CA ILE A 437 6.34 -13.62 5.32
C ILE A 437 5.47 -12.37 5.18
N ILE A 438 6.00 -11.26 5.68
CA ILE A 438 5.54 -9.94 5.28
C ILE A 438 6.75 -9.04 5.03
N LEU A 439 6.57 -8.03 4.21
CA LEU A 439 7.55 -6.97 4.10
C LEU A 439 6.99 -5.68 4.68
N ASP A 440 7.85 -4.85 5.26
CA ASP A 440 7.48 -3.49 5.65
C ASP A 440 7.79 -2.44 4.58
N ALA A 441 7.22 -1.23 4.71
CA ALA A 441 7.47 -0.11 3.80
C ALA A 441 8.94 0.04 3.36
N TYR A 442 9.89 -0.13 4.28
CA TYR A 442 11.33 0.00 4.02
C TYR A 442 11.95 -1.21 3.29
N GLY A 443 11.16 -2.20 2.91
CA GLY A 443 11.58 -3.45 2.28
C GLY A 443 12.23 -4.44 3.23
N ASN A 444 12.09 -4.28 4.55
CA ASN A 444 12.56 -5.28 5.49
C ASN A 444 11.63 -6.49 5.44
N LEU A 445 12.22 -7.67 5.40
CA LEU A 445 11.50 -8.93 5.34
C LEU A 445 11.35 -9.53 6.74
N TYR A 446 10.13 -9.87 7.11
CA TYR A 446 9.82 -10.55 8.37
C TYR A 446 9.36 -11.96 8.05
N ILE A 447 9.85 -12.94 8.80
CA ILE A 447 9.71 -14.35 8.48
C ILE A 447 9.30 -15.12 9.74
N THR A 448 8.22 -15.90 9.67
CA THR A 448 7.94 -16.91 10.71
C THR A 448 8.86 -18.11 10.49
N ASP A 449 9.89 -18.24 11.33
CA ASP A 449 10.85 -19.34 11.28
C ASP A 449 10.39 -20.46 12.23
N ARG A 450 9.38 -21.21 11.75
CA ARG A 450 8.49 -22.06 12.57
C ARG A 450 9.24 -23.05 13.46
N ASN A 451 10.14 -23.84 12.88
CA ASN A 451 10.82 -24.91 13.62
C ASN A 451 11.96 -24.37 14.50
N ASN A 452 12.38 -23.12 14.29
CA ASN A 452 13.27 -22.41 15.20
C ASN A 452 12.52 -21.59 16.25
N HIS A 453 11.18 -21.57 16.23
CA HIS A 453 10.33 -20.90 17.22
C HIS A 453 10.60 -19.41 17.37
N ARG A 454 10.83 -18.73 16.25
CA ARG A 454 11.20 -17.31 16.23
C ARG A 454 10.59 -16.57 15.05
N ILE A 455 10.56 -15.25 15.16
CA ILE A 455 10.39 -14.34 14.02
C ILE A 455 11.73 -13.71 13.70
N GLN A 456 12.14 -13.75 12.44
CA GLN A 456 13.33 -13.05 11.97
C GLN A 456 12.96 -11.82 11.17
N ARG A 457 13.70 -10.72 11.36
CA ARG A 457 13.73 -9.56 10.48
C ARG A 457 15.02 -9.59 9.68
N LYS A 458 14.93 -9.40 8.37
CA LYS A 458 16.06 -9.18 7.47
C LYS A 458 15.97 -7.77 6.87
N SER A 459 16.98 -6.95 7.17
CA SER A 459 17.15 -5.58 6.72
C SER A 459 18.43 -5.49 5.90
N GLY A 460 18.31 -5.53 4.58
CA GLY A 460 19.47 -5.70 3.69
C GLY A 460 20.25 -6.98 4.02
N ASN A 461 21.53 -6.84 4.37
CA ASN A 461 22.40 -7.98 4.72
C ASN A 461 22.32 -8.39 6.19
N THR A 462 21.66 -7.60 7.04
CA THR A 462 21.54 -7.90 8.47
C THR A 462 20.27 -8.69 8.73
N THR A 463 20.40 -9.80 9.46
CA THR A 463 19.27 -10.60 9.94
C THR A 463 19.33 -10.72 11.45
N GLU A 464 18.20 -10.51 12.11
CA GLU A 464 18.08 -10.62 13.56
C GLU A 464 16.78 -11.30 13.99
N THR A 465 16.80 -11.87 15.19
CA THR A 465 15.60 -12.41 15.83
C THR A 465 14.90 -11.30 16.61
N ILE A 466 13.66 -10.98 16.22
CA ILE A 466 12.88 -9.88 16.83
C ILE A 466 11.85 -10.38 17.85
N ALA A 467 11.41 -11.65 17.72
CA ALA A 467 10.49 -12.28 18.65
C ALA A 467 10.77 -13.78 18.78
N GLY A 468 10.51 -14.35 19.96
CA GLY A 468 10.84 -15.73 20.30
C GLY A 468 12.29 -15.93 20.76
N ILE A 469 12.58 -17.14 21.24
CA ILE A 469 13.93 -17.57 21.62
C ILE A 469 14.31 -18.70 20.68
N THR A 470 15.33 -18.46 19.85
CA THR A 470 15.80 -19.43 18.84
C THR A 470 15.98 -20.82 19.42
N GLY A 471 15.25 -21.80 18.87
CA GLY A 471 15.32 -23.21 19.26
C GLY A 471 14.59 -23.55 20.57
N THR A 472 13.94 -22.60 21.23
CA THR A 472 13.22 -22.84 22.50
C THR A 472 11.73 -22.59 22.32
N ALA A 473 10.97 -23.68 22.15
CA ALA A 473 9.50 -23.64 22.17
C ALA A 473 8.97 -23.28 23.56
N GLY A 474 7.92 -22.47 23.62
CA GLY A 474 7.20 -22.24 24.87
C GLY A 474 6.02 -21.28 24.74
N SER A 475 5.39 -21.03 25.88
CA SER A 475 4.18 -20.20 26.02
C SER A 475 4.39 -19.01 26.97
N THR A 476 5.63 -18.74 27.40
CA THR A 476 5.92 -17.51 28.17
C THR A 476 5.80 -16.26 27.29
N LYS A 477 5.93 -15.06 27.88
CA LYS A 477 5.83 -13.79 27.14
C LYS A 477 6.93 -13.60 26.09
N THR A 478 8.07 -14.27 26.24
CA THR A 478 9.24 -14.13 25.35
C THR A 478 9.41 -15.30 24.40
N GLN A 479 8.62 -16.37 24.56
CA GLN A 479 8.70 -17.58 23.76
C GLN A 479 7.56 -17.64 22.75
N LEU A 480 7.86 -18.31 21.65
CA LEU A 480 6.90 -18.74 20.63
C LEU A 480 6.95 -20.28 20.59
N LYS A 481 5.90 -20.90 20.04
CA LYS A 481 5.89 -22.34 19.75
C LYS A 481 5.24 -22.52 18.38
N PHE A 482 6.05 -22.97 17.43
CA PHE A 482 5.66 -23.15 16.02
C PHE A 482 4.85 -21.96 15.47
N PRO A 483 5.42 -20.74 15.41
CA PRO A 483 4.73 -19.61 14.81
C PRO A 483 4.36 -19.94 13.36
N GLN A 484 3.11 -19.69 12.97
CA GLN A 484 2.62 -19.96 11.61
C GLN A 484 2.61 -18.69 10.80
N SER A 485 1.88 -17.68 11.27
CA SER A 485 1.60 -16.45 10.54
C SER A 485 1.96 -15.22 11.35
N LEU A 486 2.20 -14.11 10.66
CA LEU A 486 2.52 -12.83 11.28
C LEU A 486 1.83 -11.67 10.58
N ALA A 487 1.41 -10.67 11.35
CA ALA A 487 0.80 -9.46 10.83
C ALA A 487 1.21 -8.23 11.65
N PHE A 488 1.08 -7.04 11.07
CA PHE A 488 1.38 -5.78 11.74
C PHE A 488 0.16 -4.87 11.73
N ASP A 489 -0.05 -4.14 12.82
CA ASP A 489 -0.96 -3.00 12.82
C ASP A 489 -0.27 -1.70 12.38
N SER A 490 -1.08 -0.66 12.20
CA SER A 490 -0.64 0.68 11.82
C SER A 490 0.29 1.34 12.86
N TYR A 491 0.34 0.81 14.09
CA TYR A 491 1.24 1.22 15.16
C TYR A 491 2.52 0.38 15.22
N TRP A 492 2.72 -0.55 14.29
CA TRP A 492 3.84 -1.48 14.24
C TRP A 492 3.91 -2.50 15.37
N ASN A 493 2.77 -2.82 15.99
CA ASN A 493 2.69 -3.97 16.85
C ASN A 493 2.64 -5.24 15.99
N LEU A 494 3.44 -6.24 16.37
CA LEU A 494 3.49 -7.54 15.71
C LEU A 494 2.51 -8.52 16.32
N TYR A 495 1.65 -9.06 15.49
CA TYR A 495 0.77 -10.16 15.82
C TYR A 495 1.39 -11.44 15.29
N VAL A 496 1.46 -12.47 16.12
CA VAL A 496 1.97 -13.80 15.74
C VAL A 496 0.97 -14.86 16.14
N SER A 497 0.55 -15.68 15.18
CA SER A 497 -0.25 -16.88 15.46
C SER A 497 0.66 -18.09 15.70
N GLY A 498 0.19 -19.01 16.54
CA GLY A 498 0.84 -20.32 16.72
C GLY A 498 -0.21 -21.41 16.93
N THR A 499 -0.09 -22.52 16.19
CA THR A 499 -1.10 -23.60 16.20
C THR A 499 -1.17 -24.38 17.51
N ASP A 500 -0.10 -24.34 18.31
CA ASP A 500 0.06 -25.23 19.47
C ASP A 500 0.00 -24.48 20.82
N ASN A 501 -0.10 -23.15 20.78
CA ASN A 501 -0.28 -22.31 21.96
C ASN A 501 -1.71 -21.73 22.04
N GLU A 502 -2.59 -22.06 21.09
CA GLU A 502 -4.01 -21.66 21.06
C GLU A 502 -4.24 -20.16 21.28
N ARG A 503 -3.33 -19.34 20.75
CA ARG A 503 -3.30 -17.91 21.03
C ARG A 503 -2.69 -17.10 19.90
N ILE A 504 -2.99 -15.81 19.90
CA ILE A 504 -2.29 -14.79 19.12
C ILE A 504 -1.47 -13.94 20.11
N GLN A 505 -0.18 -13.78 19.83
CA GLN A 505 0.73 -12.96 20.64
C GLN A 505 0.96 -11.60 19.98
N ILE A 506 0.93 -10.54 20.78
CA ILE A 506 1.23 -9.18 20.33
C ILE A 506 2.55 -8.72 20.94
N PHE A 507 3.50 -8.30 20.11
CA PHE A 507 4.73 -7.63 20.54
C PHE A 507 4.62 -6.16 20.17
N GLN A 508 4.85 -5.26 21.13
CA GLN A 508 4.69 -3.81 21.00
C GLN A 508 6.05 -3.11 21.05
#